data_AF-A0A0N4YM91-F1
#
_entry.id   AF-A0A0N4YM91-F1
#
_cell.length_a   1.000
_cell.length_b   1.000
_cell.length_c   1.000
_cell.angle_alpha   90.00
_cell.angle_beta   90.00
_cell.angle_gamma   90.00
#
_symmetry.space_group_name_H-M   'P 1'
#
loop_
_entity.id
_entity.type
_entity.pdbx_description
1 polymer ?
#
loop_
_entity_poly.entity_id
_entity_poly.type
_entity_poly.pdbx_seq_one_letter_code
_entity_poly.pdbx_strand_id
1 'polypeptide(L)'
;MKDGTTSTDPSKILHGGGLYPLGGDEICGGYKGYGMGSLVEIFCGILAGAHWGPNIRKWMSAKEDADLGQCFIAVDPEAFAPGFSDRMQDFMDTMRNLPPVDPEKKVLVPGDKERVHQKVVEQCGGIPYHPNQITNAELLAKTYNVAPMKVIKVYQ
;
A
#
# COMPACT_ATOMS: atom_id res chain seq x y z
N MET A 1 -9.91 18.39 6.49
CA MET A 1 -10.86 19.15 5.65
C MET A 1 -10.14 20.35 5.05
N LYS A 2 -10.72 21.08 4.08
CA LYS A 2 -10.05 22.24 3.46
C LYS A 2 -9.64 23.33 4.47
N ASP A 3 -10.38 23.47 5.55
CA ASP A 3 -10.12 24.38 6.66
C ASP A 3 -9.10 23.84 7.68
N GLY A 4 -8.51 22.67 7.42
CA GLY A 4 -7.56 22.00 8.32
C GLY A 4 -8.21 21.17 9.43
N THR A 5 -9.54 21.16 9.57
CA THR A 5 -10.21 20.37 10.62
C THR A 5 -10.21 18.87 10.31
N THR A 6 -10.19 18.04 11.36
CA THR A 6 -10.18 16.57 11.26
C THR A 6 -11.57 16.02 10.93
N SER A 7 -11.65 14.93 10.17
CA SER A 7 -12.90 14.19 9.97
C SER A 7 -12.64 12.69 9.86
N THR A 8 -13.58 11.88 10.34
CA THR A 8 -13.62 10.42 10.17
C THR A 8 -14.75 9.98 9.23
N ASP A 9 -15.48 10.94 8.65
CA ASP A 9 -16.55 10.68 7.67
C ASP A 9 -15.93 10.50 6.27
N PRO A 10 -15.97 9.29 5.68
CA PRO A 10 -15.36 9.04 4.38
C PRO A 10 -15.94 9.92 3.27
N SER A 11 -17.24 10.24 3.33
CA SER A 11 -17.90 11.06 2.32
C SER A 11 -17.36 12.50 2.34
N LYS A 12 -17.19 13.09 3.54
CA LYS A 12 -16.60 14.43 3.69
C LYS A 12 -15.16 14.49 3.20
N ILE A 13 -14.38 13.44 3.46
CA ILE A 13 -12.98 13.36 3.03
C ILE A 13 -12.90 13.28 1.50
N LEU A 14 -13.71 12.44 0.86
CA LEU A 14 -13.74 12.30 -0.60
C LEU A 14 -14.17 13.58 -1.33
N HIS A 15 -15.04 14.39 -0.74
CA HIS A 15 -15.60 15.60 -1.36
C HIS A 15 -14.90 16.91 -0.98
N GLY A 16 -13.69 16.85 -0.42
CA GLY A 16 -12.91 18.06 -0.11
C GLY A 16 -11.97 17.96 1.10
N GLY A 17 -11.68 16.76 1.58
CA GLY A 17 -10.64 16.52 2.56
C GLY A 17 -9.29 16.20 1.93
N GLY A 18 -8.34 15.90 2.81
CA GLY A 18 -7.05 15.31 2.49
C GLY A 18 -6.73 14.27 3.56
N LEU A 19 -5.85 13.33 3.23
CA LEU A 19 -5.35 12.36 4.20
C LEU A 19 -4.27 13.00 5.06
N TYR A 20 -4.20 12.61 6.33
CA TYR A 20 -3.05 12.93 7.16
C TYR A 20 -1.80 12.16 6.70
N PRO A 21 -0.60 12.73 6.85
CA PRO A 21 0.62 11.94 6.83
C PRO A 21 0.63 10.92 7.98
N LEU A 22 1.50 9.90 7.86
CA LEU A 22 1.77 8.97 8.95
C LEU A 22 2.13 9.73 10.23
N GLY A 23 1.51 9.36 11.35
CA GLY A 23 1.66 10.07 12.62
C GLY A 23 0.57 11.11 12.89
N GLY A 24 -0.32 11.43 11.95
CA GLY A 24 -1.50 12.25 12.24
C GLY A 24 -1.14 13.73 12.46
N ASP A 25 -1.62 14.31 13.56
CA ASP A 25 -1.30 15.69 13.93
C ASP A 25 0.16 15.86 14.42
N GLU A 26 0.56 17.10 14.71
CA GLU A 26 1.92 17.42 15.12
C GLU A 26 2.31 16.77 16.45
N ILE A 27 1.39 16.70 17.41
CA ILE A 27 1.61 16.10 18.73
C ILE A 27 1.90 14.59 18.59
N CYS A 28 1.20 13.94 17.67
CA CYS A 28 1.38 12.52 17.34
C CYS A 28 2.53 12.25 16.36
N GLY A 29 3.25 13.30 15.91
CA GLY A 29 4.45 13.18 15.09
C GLY A 29 4.21 13.18 13.58
N GLY A 30 3.08 13.71 13.11
CA GLY A 30 2.71 13.81 11.69
C GLY A 30 3.76 14.47 10.79
N TYR A 31 4.53 15.43 11.32
CA TYR A 31 5.63 16.07 10.59
C TYR A 31 6.73 15.08 10.15
N LYS A 32 6.89 13.95 10.85
CA LYS A 32 7.81 12.87 10.45
C LYS A 32 7.29 12.11 9.24
N GLY A 33 5.99 11.77 9.23
CA GLY A 33 5.35 11.15 8.07
C GLY A 33 5.31 12.09 6.86
N TYR A 34 5.11 13.39 7.09
CA TYR A 34 5.24 14.41 6.05
C TYR A 34 6.65 14.40 5.43
N GLY A 35 7.70 14.45 6.27
CA GLY A 35 9.08 14.38 5.79
C GLY A 35 9.39 13.09 5.01
N MET A 36 8.87 11.94 5.46
CA MET A 36 8.99 10.67 4.71
C MET A 36 8.28 10.74 3.35
N GLY A 37 7.08 11.33 3.29
CA GLY A 37 6.37 11.54 2.02
C GLY A 37 7.12 12.49 1.09
N SER A 38 7.71 13.57 1.62
CA SER A 38 8.54 14.48 0.85
C SER A 38 9.80 13.81 0.29
N LEU A 39 10.42 12.88 1.02
CA LEU A 39 11.55 12.10 0.52
C LEU A 39 11.16 11.32 -0.74
N VAL A 40 9.99 10.66 -0.73
CA VAL A 40 9.46 9.95 -1.90
C VAL A 40 9.24 10.91 -3.06
N GLU A 41 8.64 12.08 -2.82
CA GLU A 41 8.39 13.10 -3.85
C GLU A 41 9.68 13.62 -4.49
N ILE A 42 10.74 13.79 -3.69
CA ILE A 42 12.05 14.24 -4.17
C ILE A 42 12.68 13.20 -5.09
N PHE A 43 12.67 11.92 -4.71
CA PHE A 43 13.25 10.86 -5.55
C PHE A 43 12.41 10.57 -6.79
N CYS A 44 11.10 10.49 -6.64
CA CYS A 44 10.20 10.03 -7.70
C CYS A 44 9.71 11.16 -8.60
N GLY A 45 9.47 12.37 -8.08
CA GLY A 45 9.06 13.53 -8.87
C GLY A 45 10.28 14.32 -9.32
N ILE A 46 10.91 15.00 -8.37
CA ILE A 46 11.93 16.03 -8.65
C ILE A 46 13.16 15.45 -9.35
N LEU A 47 13.78 14.41 -8.77
CA LEU A 47 15.02 13.83 -9.29
C LEU A 47 14.81 13.07 -10.61
N ALA A 48 13.64 12.45 -10.77
CA ALA A 48 13.27 11.75 -12.01
C ALA A 48 12.89 12.71 -13.15
N GLY A 49 12.70 14.01 -12.86
CA GLY A 49 12.21 14.99 -13.84
C GLY A 49 10.73 14.86 -14.18
N ALA A 50 9.95 14.25 -13.29
CA ALA A 50 8.53 13.98 -13.45
C ALA A 50 7.66 15.02 -12.71
N HIS A 51 6.35 15.02 -12.97
CA HIS A 51 5.39 15.81 -12.21
C HIS A 51 5.36 15.43 -10.73
N TRP A 52 5.06 16.42 -9.89
CA TRP A 52 5.01 16.29 -8.43
C TRP A 52 3.83 17.03 -7.82
N GLY A 53 3.33 16.50 -6.70
CA GLY A 53 2.28 17.08 -5.87
C GLY A 53 1.06 17.59 -6.67
N PRO A 54 0.73 18.90 -6.61
CA PRO A 54 -0.46 19.44 -7.25
C PRO A 54 -0.41 19.45 -8.79
N ASN A 55 0.75 19.16 -9.39
CA ASN A 55 0.92 19.13 -10.84
C ASN A 55 0.57 17.75 -11.45
N ILE A 56 0.37 16.73 -10.62
CA ILE A 56 -0.08 15.41 -11.07
C ILE A 56 -1.58 15.50 -11.39
N ARG A 57 -1.97 14.92 -12.53
CA ARG A 57 -3.38 14.89 -12.95
C ARG A 57 -4.27 14.27 -11.88
N LYS A 58 -5.53 14.72 -11.83
CA LYS A 58 -6.52 14.14 -10.91
C LYS A 58 -6.74 12.65 -11.19
N TRP A 59 -6.89 11.89 -10.12
CA TRP A 59 -7.29 10.48 -10.16
C TRP A 59 -8.55 10.30 -11.02
N MET A 60 -8.53 9.30 -11.92
CA MET A 60 -9.54 9.01 -12.97
C MET A 60 -9.63 9.96 -14.18
N SER A 61 -8.88 11.06 -14.25
CA SER A 61 -8.85 11.90 -15.47
C SER A 61 -7.84 11.38 -16.48
N ALA A 62 -8.25 10.72 -17.56
CA ALA A 62 -7.33 10.23 -18.60
C ALA A 62 -7.09 11.24 -19.75
N LYS A 63 -7.24 12.54 -19.49
CA LYS A 63 -7.09 13.60 -20.52
C LYS A 63 -5.65 14.00 -20.81
N GLU A 64 -4.76 13.74 -19.86
CA GLU A 64 -3.33 14.06 -19.91
C GLU A 64 -2.56 12.90 -19.27
N ASP A 65 -1.26 12.82 -19.55
CA ASP A 65 -0.41 11.82 -18.93
C ASP A 65 -0.28 12.09 -17.43
N ALA A 66 -0.18 11.02 -16.65
CA ALA A 66 0.04 11.18 -15.21
C ALA A 66 1.43 11.71 -14.89
N ASP A 67 2.41 11.39 -15.75
CA ASP A 67 3.83 11.70 -15.59
C ASP A 67 4.36 11.37 -14.18
N LEU A 68 4.19 10.10 -13.78
CA LEU A 68 4.63 9.61 -12.47
C LEU A 68 6.04 9.03 -12.58
N GLY A 69 7.02 9.69 -11.97
CA GLY A 69 8.35 9.09 -11.85
C GLY A 69 8.42 8.07 -10.72
N GLN A 70 9.41 7.18 -10.80
CA GLN A 70 9.61 6.05 -9.90
C GLN A 70 11.08 5.97 -9.51
N CYS A 71 11.37 5.51 -8.30
CA CYS A 71 12.73 5.28 -7.83
C CYS A 71 12.90 3.82 -7.41
N PHE A 72 13.96 3.17 -7.88
CA PHE A 72 14.31 1.80 -7.52
C PHE A 72 15.73 1.80 -6.95
N ILE A 73 15.89 1.18 -5.78
CA ILE A 73 17.17 1.07 -5.09
C ILE A 73 17.44 -0.41 -4.82
N ALA A 74 18.58 -0.89 -5.30
CA ALA A 74 19.11 -2.21 -4.97
C ALA A 74 20.40 -2.05 -4.17
N VAL A 75 20.47 -2.72 -3.03
CA VAL A 75 21.66 -2.73 -2.18
C VAL A 75 22.13 -4.18 -2.09
N ASP A 76 23.36 -4.42 -2.51
CA ASP A 76 24.00 -5.73 -2.36
C ASP A 76 24.47 -5.91 -0.90
N PRO A 77 23.87 -6.82 -0.12
CA PRO A 77 24.29 -7.04 1.27
C PRO A 77 25.68 -7.67 1.38
N GLU A 78 26.17 -8.38 0.36
CA GLU A 78 27.47 -9.05 0.37
C GLU A 78 28.63 -8.05 0.23
N ALA A 79 28.36 -6.85 -0.30
CA ALA A 79 29.32 -5.75 -0.36
C ALA A 79 29.62 -5.11 1.01
N PHE A 80 28.93 -5.52 2.08
CA PHE A 80 29.09 -4.98 3.44
C PHE A 80 29.58 -6.06 4.40
N ALA A 81 29.01 -6.13 5.61
CA ALA A 81 29.42 -7.09 6.61
C ALA A 81 28.90 -8.50 6.29
N PRO A 82 29.70 -9.56 6.51
CA PRO A 82 29.29 -10.94 6.25
C PRO A 82 28.14 -11.42 7.15
N GLY A 83 27.49 -12.52 6.79
CA GLY A 83 26.41 -13.12 7.58
C GLY A 83 25.14 -12.25 7.62
N PHE A 84 24.79 -11.60 6.51
CA PHE A 84 23.58 -10.76 6.45
C PHE A 84 22.31 -11.55 6.78
N SER A 85 22.09 -12.70 6.13
CA SER A 85 20.87 -13.51 6.30
C SER A 85 20.65 -13.95 7.75
N ASP A 86 21.70 -14.44 8.42
CA ASP A 86 21.60 -14.88 9.82
C ASP A 86 21.27 -13.73 10.76
N ARG A 87 21.90 -12.57 10.58
CA ARG A 87 21.61 -11.37 11.39
C ARG A 87 20.21 -10.80 11.12
N MET A 88 19.77 -10.84 9.87
CA MET A 88 18.41 -10.42 9.50
C MET A 88 17.39 -11.37 10.12
N GLN A 89 17.65 -12.68 10.10
CA GLN A 89 16.79 -13.67 10.74
C GLN A 89 16.73 -13.46 12.25
N ASP A 90 17.87 -13.28 12.92
CA ASP A 90 17.95 -13.00 14.36
C ASP A 90 17.19 -11.73 14.75
N PHE A 91 17.31 -10.65 13.97
CA PHE A 91 16.52 -9.44 14.16
C PHE A 91 15.01 -9.73 14.05
N MET A 92 14.58 -10.43 12.99
CA MET A 92 13.16 -10.69 12.76
C MET A 92 12.56 -11.58 13.85
N ASP A 93 13.31 -12.59 14.32
CA ASP A 93 12.89 -13.46 15.41
C ASP A 93 12.85 -12.71 16.74
N THR A 94 13.83 -11.84 17.00
CA THR A 94 13.82 -10.95 18.16
C THR A 94 12.57 -10.09 18.18
N MET A 95 12.21 -9.45 17.05
CA MET A 95 11.02 -8.61 16.96
C MET A 95 9.73 -9.40 17.17
N ARG A 96 9.60 -10.61 16.60
CA ARG A 96 8.41 -11.46 16.77
C ARG A 96 8.24 -12.00 18.18
N ASN A 97 9.34 -12.18 18.91
CA ASN A 97 9.35 -12.72 20.27
C ASN A 97 9.20 -11.65 21.37
N LEU A 98 9.03 -10.37 21.00
CA LEU A 98 8.70 -9.33 21.97
C LEU A 98 7.36 -9.63 22.68
N PRO A 99 7.23 -9.29 23.97
CA PRO A 99 5.97 -9.46 24.69
C PRO A 99 4.82 -8.70 24.00
N PRO A 100 3.74 -9.37 23.60
CA PRO A 100 2.60 -8.68 23.00
C PRO A 100 1.77 -7.96 24.05
N VAL A 101 1.12 -6.86 23.67
CA VAL A 101 0.16 -6.15 24.53
C VAL A 101 -1.11 -6.99 24.76
N ASP A 102 -1.55 -7.69 23.73
CA ASP A 102 -2.68 -8.61 23.75
C ASP A 102 -2.14 -10.04 23.59
N PRO A 103 -2.22 -10.91 24.62
CA PRO A 103 -1.67 -12.27 24.57
C PRO A 103 -2.19 -13.13 23.40
N GLU A 104 -3.38 -12.81 22.88
CA GLU A 104 -3.98 -13.52 21.75
C GLU A 104 -3.44 -13.06 20.39
N LYS A 105 -2.63 -11.99 20.36
CA LYS A 105 -2.09 -11.40 19.13
C LYS A 105 -0.58 -11.38 19.16
N LYS A 106 0.02 -12.12 18.23
CA LYS A 106 1.48 -12.15 18.05
C LYS A 106 1.99 -10.81 17.51
N VAL A 107 3.19 -10.42 17.92
CA VAL A 107 3.93 -9.32 17.26
C VAL A 107 4.30 -9.76 15.86
N LEU A 108 4.07 -8.88 14.88
CA LEU A 108 4.30 -9.16 13.46
C LEU A 108 5.39 -8.25 12.93
N VAL A 109 6.10 -8.74 11.91
CA VAL A 109 7.04 -7.93 11.12
C VAL A 109 6.48 -7.73 9.70
N PRO A 110 6.93 -6.70 8.97
CA PRO A 110 6.50 -6.45 7.60
C PRO A 110 6.62 -7.70 6.72
N GLY A 111 5.57 -8.02 5.97
CA GLY A 111 5.48 -9.21 5.12
C GLY A 111 4.77 -10.41 5.76
N ASP A 112 4.56 -10.45 7.08
CA ASP A 112 3.89 -11.60 7.73
C ASP A 112 2.42 -11.71 7.34
N LYS A 113 1.68 -10.59 7.29
CA LYS A 113 0.26 -10.58 6.90
C LYS A 113 0.09 -11.00 5.45
N GLU A 114 0.97 -10.52 4.58
CA GLU A 114 0.98 -10.84 3.15
C GLU A 114 1.24 -12.34 2.94
N ARG A 115 2.18 -12.93 3.68
CA ARG A 115 2.49 -14.38 3.63
C ARG A 115 1.30 -15.24 4.10
N VAL A 116 0.57 -14.77 5.12
CA VAL A 116 -0.66 -15.43 5.58
C VAL A 116 -1.74 -15.36 4.49
N HIS A 117 -1.94 -14.19 3.88
CA HIS A 117 -2.91 -14.04 2.80
C HIS A 117 -2.56 -14.88 1.57
N GLN A 118 -1.28 -14.98 1.21
CA GLN A 118 -0.82 -15.85 0.12
C GLN A 118 -1.24 -17.32 0.37
N LYS A 119 -1.04 -17.84 1.59
CA LYS A 119 -1.50 -19.19 1.94
C LYS A 119 -3.02 -19.35 1.82
N VAL A 120 -3.78 -18.32 2.17
CA VAL A 120 -5.25 -18.33 2.00
C VAL A 120 -5.60 -18.43 0.51
N VAL A 121 -4.97 -17.64 -0.36
CA VAL A 121 -5.18 -17.68 -1.81
C VAL A 121 -4.83 -19.06 -2.38
N GLU A 122 -3.70 -19.64 -1.96
CA GLU A 122 -3.28 -20.99 -2.34
C GLU A 122 -4.32 -22.05 -1.93
N GLN A 123 -4.81 -21.99 -0.68
CA GLN A 123 -5.84 -22.90 -0.17
C GLN A 123 -7.19 -22.74 -0.87
N CYS A 124 -7.56 -21.50 -1.23
CA CYS A 124 -8.77 -21.20 -1.98
C CYS A 124 -8.68 -21.64 -3.45
N GLY A 125 -7.48 -21.89 -3.98
CA GLY A 125 -7.24 -22.16 -5.40
C GLY A 125 -7.49 -20.94 -6.29
N GLY A 126 -7.53 -19.74 -5.72
CA GLY A 126 -7.84 -18.49 -6.42
C GLY A 126 -7.97 -17.29 -5.47
N ILE A 127 -8.07 -16.09 -6.05
CA ILE A 127 -8.13 -14.83 -5.29
C ILE A 127 -9.60 -14.51 -4.95
N PRO A 128 -9.94 -14.30 -3.67
CA PRO A 128 -11.29 -13.89 -3.29
C PRO A 128 -11.54 -12.43 -3.68
N TYR A 129 -12.60 -12.18 -4.45
CA TYR A 129 -13.03 -10.85 -4.84
C TYR A 129 -14.43 -10.54 -4.29
N HIS A 130 -14.67 -9.27 -4.00
CA HIS A 130 -16.02 -8.78 -3.68
C HIS A 130 -16.95 -8.97 -4.90
N PRO A 131 -18.25 -9.31 -4.72
CA PRO A 131 -19.18 -9.56 -5.82
C PRO A 131 -19.19 -8.47 -6.91
N ASN A 132 -19.17 -7.20 -6.52
CA ASN A 132 -19.11 -6.07 -7.47
C ASN A 132 -17.89 -6.12 -8.42
N GLN A 133 -16.75 -6.65 -7.97
CA GLN A 133 -15.57 -6.79 -8.84
C GLN A 133 -15.78 -7.89 -9.89
N ILE A 134 -16.48 -8.97 -9.53
CA ILE A 134 -16.87 -10.03 -10.47
C ILE A 134 -17.84 -9.49 -11.51
N THR A 135 -18.89 -8.78 -11.09
CA THR A 135 -19.85 -8.15 -11.99
C THR A 135 -19.18 -7.16 -12.95
N ASN A 136 -18.23 -6.35 -12.46
CA ASN A 136 -17.47 -5.43 -13.30
C ASN A 136 -16.59 -6.19 -14.31
N ALA A 137 -15.92 -7.26 -13.89
CA ALA A 137 -15.10 -8.07 -14.79
C ALA A 137 -15.93 -8.76 -15.88
N GLU A 138 -17.12 -9.26 -15.55
CA GLU A 138 -18.07 -9.82 -16.53
C GLU A 138 -18.53 -8.76 -17.55
N LEU A 139 -18.82 -7.55 -17.09
CA LEU A 139 -19.19 -6.44 -17.96
C LEU A 139 -18.06 -6.09 -18.93
N LEU A 140 -16.82 -6.03 -18.44
CA LEU A 140 -15.64 -5.80 -19.28
C LEU A 140 -15.43 -6.94 -20.28
N ALA A 141 -15.58 -8.19 -19.86
CA ALA A 141 -15.43 -9.35 -20.73
C ALA A 141 -16.43 -9.31 -21.90
N LYS A 142 -17.69 -8.96 -21.62
CA LYS A 142 -18.72 -8.74 -22.64
C LYS A 142 -18.37 -7.57 -23.56
N THR A 143 -17.93 -6.45 -23.00
CA THR A 143 -17.59 -5.23 -23.75
C THR A 143 -16.47 -5.47 -24.77
N TYR A 144 -15.44 -6.22 -24.37
CA TYR A 144 -14.27 -6.49 -25.20
C TYR A 144 -14.33 -7.84 -25.92
N ASN A 145 -15.43 -8.59 -25.81
CA ASN A 145 -15.63 -9.91 -26.40
C ASN A 145 -14.51 -10.91 -26.06
N VAL A 146 -14.15 -10.99 -24.78
CA VAL A 146 -13.19 -11.95 -24.24
C VAL A 146 -13.86 -12.92 -23.28
N ALA A 147 -13.20 -14.05 -23.00
CA ALA A 147 -13.72 -15.03 -22.05
C ALA A 147 -13.88 -14.42 -20.64
N PRO A 148 -15.05 -14.59 -19.98
CA PRO A 148 -15.26 -14.06 -18.64
C PRO A 148 -14.42 -14.82 -17.60
N MET A 149 -14.12 -14.15 -16.49
CA MET A 149 -13.46 -14.76 -15.35
C MET A 149 -14.29 -15.93 -14.80
N LYS A 150 -13.64 -17.07 -14.55
CA LYS A 150 -14.28 -18.25 -13.98
C LYS A 150 -14.36 -18.13 -12.45
N VAL A 151 -15.57 -18.06 -11.91
CA VAL A 151 -15.80 -18.13 -10.46
C VAL A 151 -15.72 -19.59 -10.01
N ILE A 152 -14.74 -19.91 -9.17
CA ILE A 152 -14.48 -21.27 -8.68
C ILE A 152 -15.26 -21.62 -7.41
N LYS A 153 -15.58 -20.64 -6.58
CA LYS A 153 -16.30 -20.80 -5.30
C LYS A 153 -16.96 -19.48 -4.90
N VAL A 154 -18.15 -19.58 -4.32
CA VAL A 154 -18.89 -18.45 -3.74
C VAL A 154 -18.95 -18.66 -2.23
N TYR A 155 -18.63 -17.62 -1.48
CA TYR A 155 -18.70 -17.61 -0.02
C TYR A 155 -19.94 -16.79 0.39
N GLN A 156 -20.68 -17.27 1.38
CA GLN A 156 -21.83 -16.57 1.97
C GLN A 156 -21.36 -15.52 2.97
#